data_AF-A0A397W0P3-F1
#
_entry.id   AF-A0A397W0P3-F1
#
_cell.length_a   1.000
_cell.length_b   1.000
_cell.length_c   1.000
_cell.angle_alpha   90.00
_cell.angle_beta   90.00
_cell.angle_gamma   90.00
#
_symmetry.space_group_name_H-M   'P 1'
#
loop_
_entity.id
_entity.type
_entity.pdbx_description
1 polymer ?
#
loop_
_entity_poly.entity_id
_entity_poly.type
_entity_poly.pdbx_seq_one_letter_code
_entity_poly.pdbx_strand_id
1 'polypeptide(L)'
;MCDDPDQILKDSIMEICNVANLVRNQLFKFNSFVEKTLNDSTNLNQDFNQVQAQLVNLINNIDSKIEKCQNDITMSKEKIDLCQELLDATELQFNRVRLGRTSAYSDQIQNCTICGKQYIYLKWCKSRDRDQFKNNLSEWTSGNADIDKFIRNVQLNINHPNCVVEWIPYDQFTNITYIGNGGFATVYRAIWINGLGIWDYALGKRVRHQNTTVALKYLHGHDVDPSFFEEIAAYMKVLSSRVLHCYGISKDPNSQNYIMVLPYAHGGDLLNYVKKRWNRMKWVNKLHILRHLTYGIVDIHNKGLVHHDLHPGNLFHYQKLLAVADLGLCRSVNEKSSEKLYGVIRYAAPEYLRGNPYIQAADIYSIGMIMWLLALEKQPFSDRKFNGGSDQEYDVKLALDICEGLRPEIPREIPTVYAELMQKCWDADKNARPTAEEV
;
A
#
# COMPACT_ATOMS: atom_id res chain seq x y z
N MET A 1 18.91 21.52 -19.45
CA MET A 1 17.59 21.67 -20.09
C MET A 1 17.13 20.27 -20.44
N CYS A 2 16.20 19.71 -19.68
CA CYS A 2 15.52 18.47 -20.07
C CYS A 2 14.25 18.88 -20.79
N ASP A 3 14.05 18.37 -22.00
CA ASP A 3 12.80 18.56 -22.72
C ASP A 3 11.64 17.97 -21.91
N ASP A 4 10.51 18.67 -21.94
CA ASP A 4 9.28 18.30 -21.24
C ASP A 4 8.84 16.88 -21.67
N PRO A 5 8.69 15.91 -20.75
CA PRO A 5 8.22 14.56 -21.09
C PRO A 5 6.88 14.54 -21.85
N ASP A 6 6.00 15.50 -21.57
CA ASP A 6 4.74 15.65 -22.30
C ASP A 6 4.96 16.15 -23.74
N GLN A 7 6.03 16.92 -23.98
CA GLN A 7 6.42 17.35 -25.31
C GLN A 7 7.04 16.20 -26.11
N ILE A 8 7.91 15.39 -25.50
CA ILE A 8 8.49 14.19 -26.12
C ILE A 8 7.37 13.21 -26.53
N LEU A 9 6.40 12.96 -25.65
CA LEU A 9 5.27 12.09 -25.95
C LEU A 9 4.39 12.64 -27.08
N LYS A 10 4.12 13.96 -27.09
CA LYS A 10 3.38 14.63 -28.17
C LYS A 10 4.11 14.52 -29.51
N ASP A 11 5.43 14.72 -29.51
CA ASP A 11 6.26 14.66 -30.71
C ASP A 11 6.31 13.22 -31.25
N SER A 12 6.44 12.21 -30.38
CA SER A 12 6.35 10.79 -30.77
C SER A 12 4.97 10.42 -31.33
N ILE A 13 3.87 10.89 -30.73
CA ILE A 13 2.51 10.67 -31.26
C ILE A 13 2.35 11.32 -32.63
N MET A 14 2.89 12.54 -32.81
CA MET A 14 2.85 13.25 -34.09
C MET A 14 3.67 12.52 -35.16
N GLU A 15 4.83 11.96 -34.81
CA GLU A 15 5.66 11.16 -35.71
C GLU A 15 4.95 9.86 -36.13
N ILE A 16 4.28 9.16 -35.20
CA ILE A 16 3.44 7.99 -35.49
C ILE A 16 2.27 8.34 -36.43
N CYS A 17 1.56 9.44 -36.17
CA CYS A 17 0.47 9.92 -37.04
C CYS A 17 0.96 10.24 -38.46
N ASN A 18 2.14 10.84 -38.59
CA ASN A 18 2.76 11.13 -39.88
C ASN A 18 3.14 9.85 -40.64
N VAL A 19 3.66 8.84 -39.94
CA VAL A 19 3.95 7.50 -40.51
C VAL A 19 2.67 6.82 -40.98
N ALA A 20 1.61 6.83 -40.16
CA ALA A 20 0.32 6.24 -40.53
C ALA A 20 -0.30 6.90 -41.78
N ASN A 21 -0.18 8.22 -41.92
CA ASN A 21 -0.64 8.94 -43.11
C ASN A 21 0.18 8.61 -44.36
N LEU A 22 1.50 8.44 -44.22
CA LEU A 22 2.38 8.05 -45.33
C LEU A 22 2.04 6.64 -45.83
N VAL A 23 1.82 5.67 -44.92
CA VAL A 23 1.37 4.31 -45.24
C VAL A 23 0.03 4.33 -45.97
N ARG A 24 -0.94 5.09 -45.47
CA ARG A 24 -2.27 5.21 -46.08
C ARG A 24 -2.20 5.75 -47.52
N ASN A 25 -1.36 6.75 -47.77
CA ASN A 25 -1.17 7.32 -49.11
C ASN A 25 -0.51 6.33 -50.08
N GLN A 26 0.39 5.47 -49.60
CA GLN A 26 1.07 4.47 -50.43
C GLN A 26 0.18 3.27 -50.73
N LEU A 27 -0.64 2.83 -49.77
CA LEU A 27 -1.71 1.85 -50.01
C LEU A 27 -2.72 2.35 -51.05
N PHE A 28 -3.07 3.63 -51.01
CA PHE A 28 -3.94 4.24 -52.01
C PHE A 28 -3.34 4.20 -53.43
N LYS A 29 -2.04 4.53 -53.56
CA LYS A 29 -1.31 4.42 -54.83
C LYS A 29 -1.20 2.98 -55.33
N PHE A 30 -0.97 2.02 -54.43
CA PHE A 30 -0.92 0.60 -54.75
C PHE A 30 -2.28 0.09 -55.23
N ASN A 31 -3.39 0.45 -54.56
CA ASN A 31 -4.73 0.10 -55.00
C ASN A 31 -5.05 0.69 -56.38
N SER A 32 -4.69 1.96 -56.63
CA SER A 32 -4.88 2.59 -57.94
C SER A 32 -4.04 1.91 -59.04
N PHE A 33 -2.84 1.42 -58.71
CA PHE A 33 -2.01 0.62 -59.60
C PHE A 33 -2.68 -0.72 -59.94
N VAL A 34 -3.16 -1.47 -58.93
CA VAL A 34 -3.88 -2.75 -59.11
C VAL A 34 -5.14 -2.57 -59.98
N GLU A 35 -5.91 -1.51 -59.77
CA GLU A 35 -7.07 -1.16 -60.60
C GLU A 35 -6.69 -0.87 -62.06
N LYS A 36 -5.51 -0.28 -62.30
CA LYS A 36 -4.96 -0.05 -63.63
C LYS A 36 -4.45 -1.35 -64.27
N THR A 37 -3.82 -2.23 -63.50
CA THR A 37 -3.27 -3.52 -63.98
C THR A 37 -4.35 -4.51 -64.39
N LEU A 38 -5.54 -4.43 -63.78
CA LEU A 38 -6.72 -5.20 -64.22
C LEU A 38 -7.22 -4.80 -65.63
N ASN A 39 -6.80 -3.64 -66.16
CA ASN A 39 -7.34 -3.06 -67.39
C ASN A 39 -6.36 -3.05 -68.59
N ASP A 40 -5.05 -3.26 -68.42
CA ASP A 40 -4.08 -3.23 -69.55
C ASP A 40 -2.93 -4.25 -69.36
N SER A 41 -2.73 -5.15 -70.33
CA SER A 41 -1.87 -6.34 -70.21
C SER A 41 -0.52 -6.28 -70.93
N THR A 42 0.03 -5.11 -71.28
CA THR A 42 1.22 -5.02 -72.16
C THR A 42 2.45 -4.29 -71.60
N ASN A 43 2.42 -3.75 -70.38
CA ASN A 43 3.61 -3.11 -69.76
C ASN A 43 3.91 -3.54 -68.30
N LEU A 44 3.63 -4.80 -67.99
CA LEU A 44 3.58 -5.35 -66.62
C LEU A 44 4.89 -5.31 -65.82
N ASN A 45 6.06 -5.52 -66.43
CA ASN A 45 7.28 -5.78 -65.67
C ASN A 45 8.01 -4.53 -65.16
N GLN A 46 7.95 -3.41 -65.88
CA GLN A 46 8.70 -2.21 -65.50
C GLN A 46 7.96 -1.43 -64.40
N ASP A 47 6.64 -1.32 -64.51
CA ASP A 47 5.81 -0.64 -63.52
C ASP A 47 5.70 -1.43 -62.20
N PHE A 48 5.64 -2.77 -62.25
CA PHE A 48 5.64 -3.61 -61.05
C PHE A 48 6.96 -3.48 -60.26
N ASN A 49 8.11 -3.51 -60.95
CA ASN A 49 9.41 -3.32 -60.32
C ASN A 49 9.56 -1.93 -59.69
N GLN A 50 8.98 -0.90 -60.32
CA GLN A 50 8.99 0.46 -59.77
C GLN A 50 8.12 0.57 -58.51
N VAL A 51 6.92 -0.03 -58.51
CA VAL A 51 6.03 -0.06 -57.34
C VAL A 51 6.65 -0.88 -56.20
N GLN A 52 7.29 -2.02 -56.52
CA GLN A 52 8.01 -2.83 -55.54
C GLN A 52 9.18 -2.06 -54.90
N ALA A 53 9.97 -1.32 -55.69
CA ALA A 53 11.05 -0.47 -55.18
C ALA A 53 10.53 0.67 -54.28
N GLN A 54 9.38 1.26 -54.63
CA GLN A 54 8.74 2.28 -53.79
C GLN A 54 8.22 1.71 -52.47
N LEU A 55 7.65 0.50 -52.48
CA LEU A 55 7.21 -0.21 -51.27
C LEU A 55 8.39 -0.56 -50.35
N VAL A 56 9.50 -1.08 -50.91
CA VAL A 56 10.70 -1.39 -50.13
C VAL A 56 11.28 -0.14 -49.47
N ASN A 57 11.37 0.97 -50.21
CA ASN A 57 11.85 2.24 -49.63
C ASN A 57 10.92 2.79 -48.54
N LEU A 58 9.60 2.58 -48.67
CA LEU A 58 8.64 2.96 -47.65
C LEU A 58 8.81 2.12 -46.38
N ILE A 59 8.94 0.79 -46.52
CA ILE A 59 9.15 -0.13 -45.40
C ILE A 59 10.42 0.27 -44.63
N ASN A 60 11.52 0.49 -45.33
CA ASN A 60 12.79 0.91 -44.70
C ASN A 60 12.66 2.24 -43.93
N ASN A 61 11.87 3.20 -44.45
CA ASN A 61 11.63 4.48 -43.77
C ASN A 61 10.78 4.31 -42.50
N ILE A 62 9.78 3.42 -42.54
CA ILE A 62 8.94 3.09 -41.40
C ILE A 62 9.78 2.40 -40.32
N ASP A 63 10.58 1.40 -40.70
CA ASP A 63 11.42 0.65 -39.76
C ASP A 63 12.41 1.58 -39.05
N SER A 64 13.05 2.49 -39.79
CA SER A 64 13.95 3.50 -39.19
C SER A 64 13.26 4.42 -38.19
N LYS A 65 12.00 4.81 -38.45
CA LYS A 65 11.22 5.63 -37.50
C LYS A 65 10.72 4.84 -36.30
N ILE A 66 10.36 3.58 -36.47
CA ILE A 66 10.01 2.68 -35.37
C ILE A 66 11.23 2.49 -34.45
N GLU A 67 12.40 2.25 -35.01
CA GLU A 67 13.66 2.12 -34.26
C GLU A 67 13.98 3.39 -33.46
N LYS A 68 13.83 4.57 -34.09
CA LYS A 68 13.98 5.85 -33.40
C LYS A 68 12.99 6.01 -32.24
N CYS A 69 11.71 5.73 -32.45
CA CYS A 69 10.69 5.77 -31.38
C CYS A 69 10.99 4.76 -30.26
N GLN A 70 11.48 3.57 -30.59
CA GLN A 70 11.86 2.56 -29.60
C GLN A 70 13.05 3.04 -28.75
N ASN A 71 14.04 3.70 -29.36
CA ASN A 71 15.16 4.30 -28.66
C ASN A 71 14.73 5.45 -27.75
N ASP A 72 13.85 6.34 -28.22
CA ASP A 72 13.31 7.46 -27.42
C ASP A 72 12.48 6.97 -26.22
N ILE A 73 11.68 5.91 -26.40
CA ILE A 73 10.95 5.24 -25.32
C ILE A 73 11.91 4.61 -24.31
N THR A 74 12.98 3.97 -24.78
CA THR A 74 13.98 3.33 -23.92
C THR A 74 14.73 4.36 -23.10
N MET A 75 15.21 5.44 -23.72
CA MET A 75 15.85 6.56 -23.02
C MET A 75 14.91 7.24 -22.02
N SER A 76 13.62 7.38 -22.36
CA SER A 76 12.62 7.94 -21.45
C SER A 76 12.35 7.01 -20.26
N LYS A 77 12.31 5.70 -20.47
CA LYS A 77 12.22 4.71 -19.38
C LYS A 77 13.46 4.74 -18.49
N GLU A 78 14.65 4.82 -19.06
CA GLU A 78 15.91 4.95 -18.29
C GLU A 78 15.93 6.24 -17.48
N LYS A 79 15.45 7.37 -18.04
CA LYS A 79 15.29 8.63 -17.30
C LYS A 79 14.25 8.52 -16.18
N ILE A 80 13.14 7.82 -16.40
CA ILE A 80 12.12 7.58 -15.36
C ILE A 80 12.67 6.68 -14.25
N ASP A 81 13.37 5.60 -14.61
CA ASP A 81 14.03 4.69 -13.66
C ASP A 81 15.09 5.45 -12.86
N LEU A 82 15.92 6.27 -13.51
CA LEU A 82 16.90 7.14 -12.84
C LEU A 82 16.22 8.18 -11.94
N CYS A 83 15.13 8.81 -12.39
CA CYS A 83 14.34 9.72 -11.55
C CYS A 83 13.75 9.00 -10.35
N GLN A 84 13.30 7.75 -10.50
CA GLN A 84 12.78 6.94 -9.41
C GLN A 84 13.90 6.54 -8.44
N GLU A 85 15.07 6.14 -8.93
CA GLU A 85 16.26 5.88 -8.10
C GLU A 85 16.73 7.14 -7.37
N LEU A 86 16.71 8.30 -8.03
CA LEU A 86 17.01 9.59 -7.42
C LEU A 86 15.96 9.99 -6.39
N LEU A 87 14.67 9.75 -6.65
CA LEU A 87 13.58 9.97 -5.69
C LEU A 87 13.76 9.07 -4.46
N ASP A 88 14.02 7.79 -4.67
CA ASP A 88 14.26 6.81 -3.61
C ASP A 88 15.51 7.20 -2.80
N ALA A 89 16.61 7.60 -3.48
CA ALA A 89 17.84 8.06 -2.83
C ALA A 89 17.64 9.37 -2.06
N THR A 90 16.87 10.31 -2.62
CA THR A 90 16.55 11.60 -1.98
C THR A 90 15.61 11.41 -0.80
N GLU A 91 14.65 10.49 -0.88
CA GLU A 91 13.78 10.11 0.22
C GLU A 91 14.55 9.38 1.32
N LEU A 92 15.52 8.53 0.95
CA LEU A 92 16.41 7.86 1.89
C LEU A 92 17.37 8.86 2.57
N GLN A 93 17.87 9.87 1.84
CA GLN A 93 18.60 11.00 2.41
C GLN A 93 17.70 11.89 3.27
N PHE A 94 16.46 12.17 2.85
CA PHE A 94 15.51 12.95 3.63
C PHE A 94 15.11 12.22 4.91
N ASN A 95 14.97 10.90 4.87
CA ASN A 95 14.73 10.06 6.04
C ASN A 95 15.96 9.96 6.94
N ARG A 96 17.19 9.87 6.38
CA ARG A 96 18.44 9.98 7.17
C ARG A 96 18.61 11.36 7.79
N VAL A 97 18.24 12.43 7.09
CA VAL A 97 18.23 13.80 7.62
C VAL A 97 17.11 13.96 8.63
N ARG A 98 15.96 13.29 8.50
CA ARG A 98 14.88 13.29 9.49
C ARG A 98 15.26 12.53 10.76
N LEU A 99 15.91 11.37 10.63
CA LEU A 99 16.42 10.55 11.74
C LEU A 99 17.71 11.12 12.38
N GLY A 100 18.56 11.79 11.60
CA GLY A 100 19.72 12.54 12.08
C GLY A 100 19.36 13.92 12.62
N ARG A 101 18.24 14.52 12.18
CA ARG A 101 17.68 15.73 12.82
C ARG A 101 16.96 15.41 14.11
N THR A 102 16.45 14.20 14.35
CA THR A 102 15.98 13.87 15.72
C THR A 102 17.10 13.94 16.76
N SER A 103 18.38 13.78 16.37
CA SER A 103 19.54 13.98 17.25
C SER A 103 20.25 15.34 17.10
N ALA A 104 19.94 16.15 16.08
CA ALA A 104 20.56 17.48 15.86
C ALA A 104 19.59 18.66 16.05
N TYR A 105 18.28 18.43 16.01
CA TYR A 105 17.23 19.37 16.45
C TYR A 105 16.98 19.28 17.97
N SER A 106 17.57 18.28 18.65
CA SER A 106 17.44 18.06 20.10
C SER A 106 18.20 19.08 20.95
N ASP A 107 19.17 19.80 20.36
CA ASP A 107 20.11 20.59 21.16
C ASP A 107 19.74 22.07 21.25
N GLN A 108 18.66 22.49 20.58
CA GLN A 108 18.02 23.77 20.82
C GLN A 108 16.57 23.54 21.22
N ILE A 109 16.31 23.60 22.53
CA ILE A 109 14.95 23.60 23.09
C ILE A 109 14.18 24.79 22.47
N GLN A 110 13.33 24.51 21.48
CA GLN A 110 12.47 25.53 20.88
C GLN A 110 11.14 25.57 21.64
N ASN A 111 10.83 26.73 22.19
CA ASN A 111 9.55 27.01 22.84
C ASN A 111 8.55 27.57 21.82
N CYS A 112 7.26 27.27 22.04
CA CYS A 112 6.19 27.92 21.33
C CYS A 112 6.19 29.42 21.61
N THR A 113 6.30 30.23 20.57
CA THR A 113 6.34 31.71 20.69
C THR A 113 5.05 32.30 21.25
N ILE A 114 3.96 31.53 21.27
CA ILE A 114 2.65 31.98 21.76
C ILE A 114 2.40 31.54 23.20
N CYS A 115 2.63 30.27 23.54
CA CYS A 115 2.31 29.75 24.89
C CYS A 115 3.53 29.46 25.76
N GLY A 116 4.75 29.68 25.26
CA GLY A 116 6.01 29.50 25.98
C GLY A 116 6.43 28.06 26.25
N LYS A 117 5.58 27.06 25.95
CA LYS A 117 5.87 25.65 26.22
C LYS A 117 6.75 25.01 25.13
N GLN A 118 7.56 24.05 25.53
CA GLN A 118 8.45 23.31 24.63
C GLN A 118 7.66 22.57 23.54
N TYR A 119 8.20 22.58 22.33
CA TYR A 119 7.72 21.70 21.27
C TYR A 119 8.16 20.25 21.55
N ILE A 120 7.30 19.29 21.22
CA ILE A 120 7.52 17.86 21.47
C ILE A 120 7.91 17.14 20.17
N TYR A 121 7.51 17.69 19.02
CA TYR A 121 7.82 17.15 17.70
C TYR A 121 7.94 18.30 16.70
N LEU A 122 9.12 18.52 16.12
CA LEU A 122 9.38 19.70 15.26
C LEU A 122 8.92 21.00 15.97
N LYS A 123 8.19 21.89 15.28
CA LYS A 123 7.54 23.09 15.84
C LYS A 123 6.05 22.87 16.19
N TRP A 124 5.64 21.64 16.48
CA TRP A 124 4.25 21.33 16.89
C TRP A 124 4.00 21.68 18.36
N CYS A 125 3.00 22.53 18.60
CA CYS A 125 2.61 22.93 19.95
C CYS A 125 1.44 22.09 20.46
N LYS A 126 1.74 21.01 21.20
CA LYS A 126 0.75 20.14 21.86
C LYS A 126 -0.30 20.91 22.67
N SER A 127 0.10 21.98 23.37
CA SER A 127 -0.85 22.74 24.20
C SER A 127 -1.85 23.52 23.36
N ARG A 128 -1.39 24.25 22.33
CA ARG A 128 -2.29 24.98 21.43
C ARG A 128 -3.21 24.04 20.65
N ASP A 129 -2.73 22.84 20.34
CA ASP A 129 -3.51 21.80 19.70
C ASP A 129 -4.62 21.28 20.62
N ARG A 130 -4.27 20.91 21.86
CA ARG A 130 -5.24 20.57 22.90
C ARG A 130 -6.25 21.68 23.18
N ASP A 131 -5.82 22.93 23.20
CA ASP A 131 -6.69 24.06 23.49
C ASP A 131 -7.72 24.27 22.37
N GLN A 132 -7.36 24.03 21.10
CA GLN A 132 -8.34 23.97 20.01
C GLN A 132 -9.35 22.84 20.21
N PHE A 133 -8.91 21.63 20.56
CA PHE A 133 -9.84 20.54 20.86
C PHE A 133 -10.79 20.88 22.01
N LYS A 134 -10.27 21.47 23.10
CA LYS A 134 -11.07 21.91 24.26
C LYS A 134 -12.16 22.91 23.86
N ASN A 135 -11.80 23.89 23.04
CA ASN A 135 -12.74 24.93 22.60
C ASN A 135 -13.86 24.34 21.73
N ASN A 136 -13.59 23.23 21.03
CA ASN A 136 -14.53 22.59 20.12
C ASN A 136 -15.31 21.43 20.76
N LEU A 137 -15.11 21.13 22.05
CA LEU A 137 -15.73 19.97 22.72
C LEU A 137 -17.26 20.00 22.75
N SER A 138 -17.85 21.20 22.68
CA SER A 138 -19.29 21.41 22.65
C SER A 138 -19.87 21.47 21.24
N GLU A 139 -19.05 21.45 20.19
CA GLU A 139 -19.50 21.60 18.80
C GLU A 139 -20.04 20.29 18.20
N TRP A 140 -19.78 19.15 18.83
CA TRP A 140 -20.24 17.85 18.35
C TRP A 140 -20.53 16.89 19.51
N THR A 141 -21.41 15.92 19.23
CA THR A 141 -21.63 14.71 20.03
C THR A 141 -21.97 13.57 19.08
N SER A 142 -21.56 12.35 19.42
CA SER A 142 -21.98 11.14 18.73
C SER A 142 -23.38 10.64 19.14
N GLY A 143 -23.95 11.23 20.20
CA GLY A 143 -25.13 10.68 20.89
C GLY A 143 -24.81 9.47 21.77
N ASN A 144 -23.55 9.00 21.81
CA ASN A 144 -23.08 7.93 22.68
C ASN A 144 -22.00 8.46 23.64
N ALA A 145 -22.28 8.40 24.94
CA ALA A 145 -21.42 8.97 25.98
C ALA A 145 -20.03 8.30 26.05
N ASP A 146 -19.94 7.01 25.75
CA ASP A 146 -18.68 6.26 25.80
C ASP A 146 -17.77 6.63 24.62
N ILE A 147 -18.34 6.77 23.43
CA ILE A 147 -17.60 7.25 22.24
C ILE A 147 -17.13 8.69 22.46
N ASP A 148 -18.01 9.57 22.94
CA ASP A 148 -17.66 10.96 23.22
C ASP A 148 -16.52 11.02 24.24
N LYS A 149 -16.63 10.26 25.33
CA LYS A 149 -15.58 10.16 26.35
C LYS A 149 -14.27 9.63 25.78
N PHE A 150 -14.31 8.59 24.94
CA PHE A 150 -13.15 8.01 24.30
C PHE A 150 -12.43 9.01 23.39
N ILE A 151 -13.14 9.63 22.44
CA ILE A 151 -12.58 10.59 21.49
C ILE A 151 -12.00 11.79 22.23
N ARG A 152 -12.71 12.32 23.25
CA ARG A 152 -12.21 13.42 24.08
C ARG A 152 -10.93 13.04 24.82
N ASN A 153 -10.88 11.84 25.39
CA ASN A 153 -9.69 11.35 26.08
C ASN A 153 -8.50 11.24 25.12
N VAL A 154 -8.71 10.75 23.89
CA VAL A 154 -7.68 10.68 22.85
C VAL A 154 -7.19 12.09 22.51
N GLN A 155 -8.09 13.02 22.15
CA GLN A 155 -7.77 14.39 21.76
C GLN A 155 -7.05 15.19 22.85
N LEU A 156 -7.39 14.97 24.13
CA LEU A 156 -6.73 15.63 25.26
C LEU A 156 -5.36 15.06 25.60
N ASN A 157 -5.07 13.81 25.20
CA ASN A 157 -3.82 13.13 25.50
C ASN A 157 -2.89 12.96 24.28
N ILE A 158 -3.22 13.58 23.14
CA ILE A 158 -2.41 13.54 21.91
C ILE A 158 -0.92 13.79 22.19
N ASN A 159 -0.08 13.00 21.56
CA ASN A 159 1.38 13.06 21.68
C ASN A 159 2.07 13.25 20.32
N HIS A 160 1.28 13.31 19.23
CA HIS A 160 1.76 13.56 17.89
C HIS A 160 0.65 14.25 17.06
N PRO A 161 0.98 15.20 16.15
CA PRO A 161 -0.03 15.96 15.40
C PRO A 161 -0.89 15.10 14.46
N ASN A 162 -0.40 13.95 14.02
CA ASN A 162 -1.13 13.06 13.11
C ASN A 162 -1.96 11.98 13.84
N CYS A 163 -1.94 11.95 15.17
CA CYS A 163 -2.57 10.90 15.96
C CYS A 163 -3.80 11.48 16.65
N VAL A 164 -4.83 11.70 15.85
CA VAL A 164 -6.11 12.29 16.25
C VAL A 164 -7.23 11.43 15.71
N VAL A 165 -8.21 11.17 16.56
CA VAL A 165 -9.48 10.56 16.19
C VAL A 165 -10.55 11.63 16.34
N GLU A 166 -11.43 11.74 15.36
CA GLU A 166 -12.55 12.68 15.36
C GLU A 166 -13.89 11.93 15.31
N TRP A 167 -14.93 12.55 15.85
CA TRP A 167 -16.29 12.17 15.47
C TRP A 167 -16.61 12.86 14.14
N ILE A 168 -17.08 12.08 13.17
CA ILE A 168 -17.34 12.57 11.83
C ILE A 168 -18.83 12.35 11.52
N PRO A 169 -19.64 13.42 11.43
CA PRO A 169 -21.03 13.32 11.01
C PRO A 169 -21.14 12.62 9.64
N TYR A 170 -22.08 11.69 9.53
CA TYR A 170 -22.19 10.83 8.35
C TYR A 170 -22.48 11.59 7.06
N ASP A 171 -23.18 12.72 7.16
CA ASP A 171 -23.49 13.62 6.05
C ASP A 171 -22.25 14.33 5.46
N GLN A 172 -21.09 14.24 6.11
CA GLN A 172 -19.82 14.69 5.54
C GLN A 172 -19.22 13.72 4.51
N PHE A 173 -19.80 12.52 4.34
CA PHE A 173 -19.34 11.56 3.36
C PHE A 173 -20.16 11.64 2.07
N THR A 174 -19.46 11.74 0.95
CA THR A 174 -20.03 11.74 -0.41
C THR A 174 -19.37 10.68 -1.27
N ASN A 175 -19.99 10.34 -2.41
CA ASN A 175 -19.47 9.34 -3.35
C ASN A 175 -19.10 8.01 -2.69
N ILE A 176 -20.00 7.51 -1.83
CA ILE A 176 -19.81 6.25 -1.10
C ILE A 176 -19.96 5.09 -2.09
N THR A 177 -18.90 4.30 -2.25
CA THR A 177 -18.83 3.17 -3.19
C THR A 177 -18.31 1.93 -2.47
N TYR A 178 -19.01 0.81 -2.61
CA TYR A 178 -18.60 -0.47 -2.03
C TYR A 178 -17.23 -0.92 -2.56
N ILE A 179 -16.34 -1.37 -1.67
CA ILE A 179 -15.04 -1.97 -2.03
C ILE A 179 -15.08 -3.48 -1.85
N GLY A 180 -15.55 -3.97 -0.71
CA GLY A 180 -15.47 -5.38 -0.37
C GLY A 180 -16.07 -5.70 0.99
N ASN A 181 -16.31 -6.99 1.22
CA ASN A 181 -16.80 -7.53 2.47
C ASN A 181 -15.84 -8.63 2.96
N GLY A 182 -15.41 -8.53 4.21
CA GLY A 182 -14.55 -9.50 4.88
C GLY A 182 -15.30 -10.25 5.99
N GLY A 183 -14.58 -11.05 6.78
CA GLY A 183 -15.20 -11.81 7.88
C GLY A 183 -15.82 -10.94 8.97
N PHE A 184 -15.20 -9.79 9.27
CA PHE A 184 -15.55 -8.94 10.41
C PHE A 184 -16.13 -7.58 10.01
N ALA A 185 -15.98 -7.19 8.75
CA ALA A 185 -16.32 -5.85 8.32
C ALA A 185 -16.63 -5.76 6.83
N THR A 186 -17.50 -4.80 6.49
CA THR A 186 -17.71 -4.34 5.12
C THR A 186 -17.01 -3.00 4.91
N VAL A 187 -16.31 -2.82 3.79
CA VAL A 187 -15.52 -1.60 3.52
C VAL A 187 -16.07 -0.86 2.30
N TYR A 188 -16.22 0.45 2.43
CA TYR A 188 -16.60 1.37 1.37
C TYR A 188 -15.52 2.44 1.17
N ARG A 189 -15.38 2.96 -0.05
CA ARG A 189 -14.62 4.17 -0.34
C ARG A 189 -15.58 5.36 -0.27
N ALA A 190 -15.15 6.48 0.29
CA ALA A 190 -15.92 7.72 0.30
C ALA A 190 -15.00 8.95 0.18
N ILE A 191 -15.61 10.10 -0.12
CA ILE A 191 -14.98 11.42 -0.01
C ILE A 191 -15.49 12.08 1.26
N TRP A 192 -14.59 12.36 2.20
CA TRP A 192 -14.84 13.16 3.38
C TRP A 192 -14.69 14.66 3.05
N ILE A 193 -15.80 15.40 3.11
CA ILE A 193 -15.85 16.84 2.85
C ILE A 193 -15.00 17.58 3.89
N ASN A 194 -14.17 18.52 3.44
CA ASN A 194 -13.20 19.28 4.25
C ASN A 194 -12.11 18.44 4.93
N GLY A 195 -12.17 17.11 4.83
CA GLY A 195 -11.11 16.17 5.18
C GLY A 195 -10.62 16.26 6.63
N LEU A 196 -9.51 15.59 6.92
CA LEU A 196 -8.89 15.58 8.26
C LEU A 196 -8.25 16.93 8.59
N GLY A 197 -8.40 17.41 9.83
CA GLY A 197 -7.70 18.59 10.33
C GLY A 197 -6.21 18.33 10.54
N ILE A 198 -5.35 18.93 9.70
CA ILE A 198 -3.90 18.77 9.78
C ILE A 198 -3.29 19.94 10.55
N TRP A 199 -2.21 19.68 11.31
CA TRP A 199 -1.46 20.74 11.96
C TRP A 199 -0.65 21.56 10.95
N ASP A 200 -0.98 22.85 10.83
CA ASP A 200 -0.17 23.80 10.08
C ASP A 200 0.95 24.34 10.96
N TYR A 201 2.20 24.05 10.59
CA TYR A 201 3.37 24.47 11.35
C TYR A 201 3.68 25.96 11.25
N ALA A 202 3.24 26.64 10.18
CA ALA A 202 3.45 28.07 10.00
C ALA A 202 2.44 28.87 10.83
N LEU A 203 1.17 28.45 10.82
CA LEU A 203 0.10 29.09 11.59
C LEU A 203 0.08 28.62 13.06
N GLY A 204 0.68 27.46 13.33
CA GLY A 204 0.66 26.79 14.62
C GLY A 204 -0.75 26.46 15.08
N LYS A 205 -1.63 26.06 14.16
CA LYS A 205 -3.01 25.65 14.46
C LYS A 205 -3.46 24.53 13.52
N ARG A 206 -4.55 23.83 13.87
CA ARG A 206 -5.17 22.87 12.95
C ARG A 206 -6.00 23.59 11.92
N VAL A 207 -5.94 23.08 10.71
CA VAL A 207 -6.61 23.64 9.54
C VAL A 207 -7.16 22.52 8.68
N ARG A 208 -8.29 22.81 8.02
CA ARG A 208 -8.91 21.95 7.02
C ARG A 208 -8.85 22.67 5.68
N HIS A 209 -8.30 22.00 4.68
CA HIS A 209 -8.02 22.63 3.39
C HIS A 209 -8.57 21.87 2.19
N GLN A 210 -8.87 20.58 2.33
CA GLN A 210 -9.22 19.76 1.18
C GLN A 210 -10.06 18.55 1.57
N ASN A 211 -10.92 18.15 0.65
CA ASN A 211 -11.62 16.87 0.74
C ASN A 211 -10.59 15.73 0.79
N THR A 212 -10.90 14.69 1.56
CA THR A 212 -10.00 13.53 1.73
C THR A 212 -10.72 12.27 1.27
N THR A 213 -10.07 11.44 0.46
CA THR A 213 -10.60 10.10 0.14
C THR A 213 -10.31 9.17 1.32
N VAL A 214 -11.35 8.50 1.83
CA VAL A 214 -11.29 7.64 3.01
C VAL A 214 -11.88 6.26 2.72
N ALA A 215 -11.47 5.28 3.52
CA ALA A 215 -12.11 3.98 3.63
C ALA A 215 -13.03 3.98 4.86
N LEU A 216 -14.29 3.61 4.68
CA LEU A 216 -15.30 3.45 5.71
C LEU A 216 -15.40 1.96 6.03
N LYS A 217 -14.84 1.53 7.15
CA LYS A 217 -14.91 0.14 7.64
C LYS A 217 -16.11 0.01 8.58
N TYR A 218 -17.18 -0.59 8.08
CA TYR A 218 -18.38 -0.94 8.84
C TYR A 218 -18.13 -2.26 9.54
N LEU A 219 -18.12 -2.25 10.87
CA LEU A 219 -17.94 -3.47 11.64
C LEU A 219 -19.26 -4.22 11.73
N HIS A 220 -19.18 -5.54 11.71
CA HIS A 220 -20.37 -6.38 11.85
C HIS A 220 -20.81 -6.40 13.32
N GLY A 221 -21.93 -5.76 13.62
CA GLY A 221 -22.48 -5.62 14.97
C GLY A 221 -23.11 -4.24 15.14
N HIS A 222 -24.31 -4.18 15.73
CA HIS A 222 -25.04 -2.93 15.90
C HIS A 222 -24.60 -2.15 17.15
N ASP A 223 -23.99 -2.82 18.12
CA ASP A 223 -23.55 -2.25 19.38
C ASP A 223 -22.05 -2.02 19.42
N VAL A 224 -21.64 -1.02 20.20
CA VAL A 224 -20.23 -0.79 20.50
C VAL A 224 -19.79 -1.82 21.53
N ASP A 225 -19.18 -2.91 21.07
CA ASP A 225 -18.52 -3.83 21.98
C ASP A 225 -17.11 -3.32 22.38
N PRO A 226 -16.49 -3.88 23.43
CA PRO A 226 -15.15 -3.48 23.84
C PRO A 226 -14.09 -3.64 22.75
N SER A 227 -14.25 -4.63 21.85
CA SER A 227 -13.28 -4.91 20.78
C SER A 227 -13.19 -3.76 19.78
N PHE A 228 -14.28 -3.02 19.57
CA PHE A 228 -14.28 -1.80 18.77
C PHE A 228 -13.27 -0.76 19.27
N PHE A 229 -13.33 -0.45 20.57
CA PHE A 229 -12.45 0.53 21.17
C PHE A 229 -11.01 0.03 21.26
N GLU A 230 -10.82 -1.27 21.43
CA GLU A 230 -9.49 -1.90 21.44
C GLU A 230 -8.77 -1.73 20.09
N GLU A 231 -9.45 -1.95 18.96
CA GLU A 231 -8.86 -1.75 17.63
C GLU A 231 -8.42 -0.28 17.44
N ILE A 232 -9.28 0.68 17.78
CA ILE A 232 -8.95 2.10 17.66
C ILE A 232 -7.82 2.47 18.62
N ALA A 233 -7.85 1.96 19.85
CA ALA A 233 -6.79 2.18 20.82
C ALA A 233 -5.44 1.61 20.35
N ALA A 234 -5.43 0.48 19.65
CA ALA A 234 -4.21 -0.08 19.04
C ALA A 234 -3.61 0.87 18.01
N TYR A 235 -4.42 1.42 17.09
CA TYR A 235 -3.98 2.44 16.13
C TYR A 235 -3.40 3.69 16.80
N MET A 236 -3.92 4.06 17.97
CA MET A 236 -3.44 5.22 18.72
C MET A 236 -2.15 4.95 19.51
N LYS A 237 -1.93 3.72 19.97
CA LYS A 237 -0.69 3.32 20.66
C LYS A 237 0.50 3.25 19.70
N VAL A 238 0.26 2.82 18.46
CA VAL A 238 1.29 2.60 17.44
C VAL A 238 1.50 3.86 16.59
N LEU A 239 2.35 4.76 17.10
CA LEU A 239 2.72 5.99 16.39
C LEU A 239 3.76 5.70 15.29
N SER A 240 3.31 5.13 14.17
CA SER A 240 4.21 4.74 13.08
C SER A 240 3.80 5.32 11.75
N SER A 241 4.77 5.82 10.96
CA SER A 241 4.53 6.14 9.53
C SER A 241 4.40 4.90 8.64
N ARG A 242 4.43 3.70 9.23
CA ARG A 242 4.33 2.39 8.58
C ARG A 242 3.12 1.59 9.07
N VAL A 243 2.26 2.21 9.87
CA VAL A 243 0.97 1.65 10.26
C VAL A 243 -0.10 2.68 9.88
N LEU A 244 -1.19 2.25 9.24
CA LEU A 244 -2.29 3.16 8.92
C LEU A 244 -2.91 3.68 10.21
N HIS A 245 -3.29 4.96 10.26
CA HIS A 245 -3.94 5.54 11.45
C HIS A 245 -5.45 5.65 11.26
N CYS A 246 -6.21 5.45 12.32
CA CYS A 246 -7.62 5.79 12.34
C CYS A 246 -7.80 7.32 12.35
N TYR A 247 -8.60 7.85 11.41
CA TYR A 247 -8.95 9.27 11.35
C TYR A 247 -10.13 9.62 12.25
N GLY A 248 -11.05 8.67 12.45
CA GLY A 248 -12.27 8.97 13.16
C GLY A 248 -13.27 7.84 13.25
N ILE A 249 -14.38 8.16 13.90
CA ILE A 249 -15.54 7.31 14.09
C ILE A 249 -16.75 8.03 13.49
N SER A 250 -17.62 7.28 12.84
CA SER A 250 -18.93 7.75 12.41
C SER A 250 -20.00 6.71 12.72
N LYS A 251 -21.26 7.04 12.44
CA LYS A 251 -22.40 6.13 12.54
C LYS A 251 -23.33 6.34 11.36
N ASP A 252 -23.64 5.27 10.64
CA ASP A 252 -24.62 5.33 9.55
C ASP A 252 -26.03 5.49 10.13
N PRO A 253 -26.76 6.56 9.79
CA PRO A 253 -28.11 6.78 10.31
C PRO A 253 -29.12 5.73 9.85
N ASN A 254 -28.87 5.02 8.74
CA ASN A 254 -29.80 4.01 8.23
C ASN A 254 -29.59 2.66 8.89
N SER A 255 -28.37 2.14 8.86
CA SER A 255 -28.06 0.82 9.44
C SER A 255 -27.80 0.86 10.95
N GLN A 256 -27.60 2.05 11.52
CA GLN A 256 -27.16 2.27 12.90
C GLN A 256 -25.79 1.67 13.23
N ASN A 257 -25.05 1.16 12.24
CA ASN A 257 -23.73 0.59 12.44
C ASN A 257 -22.69 1.70 12.65
N TYR A 258 -21.76 1.44 13.57
CA TYR A 258 -20.57 2.27 13.73
C TYR A 258 -19.55 2.00 12.63
N ILE A 259 -18.87 3.08 12.24
CA ILE A 259 -17.94 3.11 11.12
C ILE A 259 -16.60 3.60 11.63
N MET A 260 -15.55 2.85 11.33
CA MET A 260 -14.19 3.33 11.45
C MET A 260 -13.75 4.01 10.16
N VAL A 261 -13.21 5.23 10.27
CA VAL A 261 -12.78 6.05 9.13
C VAL A 261 -11.26 5.97 9.01
N LEU A 262 -10.79 5.35 7.93
CA LEU A 262 -9.39 5.04 7.68
C LEU A 262 -8.86 5.74 6.41
N PRO A 263 -7.54 5.93 6.28
CA PRO A 263 -6.92 6.36 5.03
C PRO A 263 -7.26 5.41 3.89
N TYR A 264 -7.66 5.95 2.74
CA TYR A 264 -7.81 5.13 1.54
C TYR A 264 -6.46 4.91 0.86
N ALA A 265 -5.97 3.66 0.90
CA ALA A 265 -4.74 3.26 0.24
C ALA A 265 -4.95 3.01 -1.27
N HIS A 266 -4.73 4.06 -2.07
CA HIS A 266 -4.90 4.03 -3.53
C HIS A 266 -4.05 2.96 -4.22
N GLY A 267 -2.92 2.55 -3.63
CA GLY A 267 -2.06 1.50 -4.17
C GLY A 267 -2.63 0.08 -4.00
N GLY A 268 -3.68 -0.08 -3.21
CA GLY A 268 -4.27 -1.38 -2.85
C GLY A 268 -3.41 -2.18 -1.87
N ASP A 269 -3.89 -3.38 -1.56
CA ASP A 269 -3.15 -4.35 -0.75
C ASP A 269 -1.97 -4.98 -1.52
N LEU A 270 -1.01 -5.52 -0.79
CA LEU A 270 0.23 -6.07 -1.32
C LEU A 270 -0.03 -7.29 -2.22
N LEU A 271 -1.03 -8.12 -1.89
CA LEU A 271 -1.36 -9.28 -2.73
C LEU A 271 -1.78 -8.85 -4.13
N ASN A 272 -2.70 -7.88 -4.22
CA ASN A 272 -3.17 -7.33 -5.48
C ASN A 272 -2.08 -6.50 -6.18
N TYR A 273 -1.24 -5.80 -5.42
CA TYR A 273 -0.10 -5.05 -5.96
C TYR A 273 0.89 -5.97 -6.69
N VAL A 274 1.24 -7.11 -6.07
CA VAL A 274 2.14 -8.13 -6.63
C VAL A 274 1.51 -8.79 -7.85
N LYS A 275 0.24 -9.23 -7.77
CA LYS A 275 -0.49 -9.84 -8.91
C LYS A 275 -0.49 -8.96 -10.16
N LYS A 276 -0.70 -7.65 -10.02
CA LYS A 276 -0.71 -6.70 -11.15
C LYS A 276 0.66 -6.51 -11.80
N ARG A 277 1.75 -6.88 -11.12
CA ARG A 277 3.14 -6.70 -11.55
C ARG A 277 3.87 -8.02 -11.75
N TRP A 278 3.12 -9.10 -11.95
CA TRP A 278 3.64 -10.43 -12.17
C TRP A 278 4.81 -10.43 -13.16
N ASN A 279 5.95 -10.97 -12.71
CA ASN A 279 7.22 -11.09 -13.43
C ASN A 279 7.87 -9.75 -13.83
N ARG A 280 7.55 -8.66 -13.11
CA ARG A 280 8.08 -7.31 -13.39
C ARG A 280 8.72 -6.63 -12.18
N MET A 281 8.69 -7.23 -10.99
CA MET A 281 9.25 -6.61 -9.79
C MET A 281 10.76 -6.85 -9.67
N LYS A 282 11.53 -5.76 -9.74
CA LYS A 282 12.98 -5.77 -9.43
C LYS A 282 13.21 -6.10 -7.94
N TRP A 283 14.32 -6.77 -7.63
CA TRP A 283 14.69 -7.13 -6.25
C TRP A 283 14.76 -5.94 -5.29
N VAL A 284 15.23 -4.78 -5.75
CA VAL A 284 15.26 -3.55 -4.94
C VAL A 284 13.87 -3.18 -4.42
N ASN A 285 12.82 -3.33 -5.24
CA ASN A 285 11.44 -3.05 -4.83
C ASN A 285 10.95 -4.08 -3.81
N LYS A 286 11.31 -5.35 -3.97
CA LYS A 286 10.98 -6.43 -3.01
C LYS A 286 11.61 -6.15 -1.65
N LEU A 287 12.88 -5.76 -1.63
CA LEU A 287 13.61 -5.40 -0.41
C LEU A 287 13.09 -4.11 0.23
N HIS A 288 12.70 -3.12 -0.57
CA HIS A 288 12.01 -1.92 -0.05
C HIS A 288 10.72 -2.32 0.65
N ILE A 289 9.84 -3.09 0.02
CA ILE A 289 8.60 -3.57 0.64
C ILE A 289 8.88 -4.29 1.96
N LEU A 290 9.84 -5.22 1.97
CA LEU A 290 10.23 -5.95 3.19
C LEU A 290 10.70 -5.00 4.30
N ARG A 291 11.56 -4.04 4.00
CA ARG A 291 12.05 -3.05 4.97
C ARG A 291 10.91 -2.20 5.56
N HIS A 292 9.96 -1.79 4.73
CA HIS A 292 8.81 -1.01 5.20
C HIS A 292 7.86 -1.83 6.08
N LEU A 293 7.67 -3.11 5.73
CA LEU A 293 6.96 -4.08 6.56
C LEU A 293 7.64 -4.23 7.93
N THR A 294 8.94 -4.52 7.98
CA THR A 294 9.64 -4.76 9.25
C THR A 294 9.61 -3.54 10.16
N TYR A 295 9.77 -2.33 9.63
CA TYR A 295 9.61 -1.10 10.42
C TYR A 295 8.22 -0.97 11.06
N GLY A 296 7.14 -1.31 10.34
CA GLY A 296 5.80 -1.31 10.91
C GLY A 296 5.64 -2.32 12.03
N ILE A 297 6.19 -3.52 11.86
CA ILE A 297 6.14 -4.58 12.88
C ILE A 297 7.00 -4.25 14.10
N VAL A 298 8.20 -3.68 13.92
CA VAL A 298 9.03 -3.16 15.01
C VAL A 298 8.26 -2.13 15.85
N ASP A 299 7.56 -1.19 15.20
CA ASP A 299 6.78 -0.18 15.91
C ASP A 299 5.60 -0.79 16.69
N ILE A 300 4.98 -1.85 16.19
CA ILE A 300 3.93 -2.61 16.90
C ILE A 300 4.55 -3.36 18.10
N HIS A 301 5.63 -4.10 17.87
CA HIS A 301 6.30 -4.93 18.88
C HIS A 301 6.87 -4.10 20.03
N ASN A 302 7.44 -2.92 19.73
CA ASN A 302 7.95 -1.97 20.73
C ASN A 302 6.86 -1.39 21.64
N LYS A 303 5.58 -1.52 21.28
CA LYS A 303 4.43 -1.16 22.13
C LYS A 303 3.92 -2.35 22.96
N GLY A 304 4.62 -3.49 22.93
CA GLY A 304 4.19 -4.72 23.60
C GLY A 304 2.95 -5.35 22.95
N LEU A 305 2.72 -5.07 21.66
CA LEU A 305 1.62 -5.60 20.87
C LEU A 305 2.14 -6.65 19.88
N VAL A 306 1.23 -7.50 19.42
CA VAL A 306 1.41 -8.44 18.30
C VAL A 306 0.33 -8.19 17.25
N HIS A 307 0.66 -8.34 15.96
CA HIS A 307 -0.29 -8.08 14.88
C HIS A 307 -1.38 -9.15 14.79
N HIS A 308 -0.99 -10.43 14.96
CA HIS A 308 -1.90 -11.58 15.07
C HIS A 308 -2.57 -12.03 13.75
N ASP A 309 -2.72 -11.14 12.77
CA ASP A 309 -3.20 -11.50 11.42
C ASP A 309 -2.36 -10.88 10.31
N LEU A 310 -1.04 -11.10 10.38
CA LEU A 310 -0.11 -10.50 9.42
C LEU A 310 -0.12 -11.28 8.10
N HIS A 311 -0.68 -10.68 7.06
CA HIS A 311 -0.67 -11.25 5.72
C HIS A 311 -0.72 -10.13 4.66
N PRO A 312 -0.41 -10.40 3.38
CA PRO A 312 -0.35 -9.37 2.34
C PRO A 312 -1.66 -8.62 2.06
N GLY A 313 -2.81 -9.14 2.54
CA GLY A 313 -4.10 -8.46 2.45
C GLY A 313 -4.26 -7.34 3.49
N ASN A 314 -3.49 -7.40 4.58
CA ASN A 314 -3.43 -6.39 5.63
C ASN A 314 -2.22 -5.44 5.47
N LEU A 315 -1.54 -5.51 4.31
CA LEU A 315 -0.42 -4.65 3.96
C LEU A 315 -0.79 -3.80 2.76
N PHE A 316 -0.79 -2.48 2.89
CA PHE A 316 -1.30 -1.57 1.88
C PHE A 316 -0.23 -0.61 1.38
N HIS A 317 -0.27 -0.30 0.09
CA HIS A 317 0.54 0.77 -0.48
C HIS A 317 -0.16 2.12 -0.28
N TYR A 318 0.35 2.90 0.68
CA TYR A 318 -0.16 4.21 1.06
C TYR A 318 0.97 5.26 0.99
N GLN A 319 0.72 6.38 0.31
CA GLN A 319 1.72 7.44 0.08
C GLN A 319 3.06 6.92 -0.48
N LYS A 320 2.99 6.01 -1.45
CA LYS A 320 4.13 5.30 -2.10
C LYS A 320 4.87 4.30 -1.21
N LEU A 321 4.54 4.19 0.07
CA LEU A 321 5.19 3.27 1.01
C LEU A 321 4.25 2.12 1.37
N LEU A 322 4.82 1.01 1.83
CA LEU A 322 4.02 -0.05 2.45
C LEU A 322 3.66 0.36 3.88
N ALA A 323 2.41 0.16 4.26
CA ALA A 323 1.90 0.34 5.61
C ALA A 323 1.13 -0.91 6.06
N VAL A 324 1.30 -1.28 7.31
CA VAL A 324 0.52 -2.31 8.01
C VAL A 324 -0.85 -1.73 8.37
N ALA A 325 -1.90 -2.51 8.20
CA ALA A 325 -3.28 -2.14 8.49
C ALA A 325 -3.99 -3.28 9.21
N ASP A 326 -5.23 -3.02 9.60
CA ASP A 326 -6.13 -3.98 10.27
C ASP A 326 -5.59 -4.51 11.60
N LEU A 327 -5.55 -3.62 12.59
CA LEU A 327 -5.17 -3.95 13.96
C LEU A 327 -6.34 -4.53 14.77
N GLY A 328 -7.42 -4.99 14.13
CA GLY A 328 -8.62 -5.50 14.81
C GLY A 328 -8.36 -6.74 15.69
N LEU A 329 -7.27 -7.46 15.42
CA LEU A 329 -6.82 -8.62 16.20
C LEU A 329 -5.56 -8.34 17.03
N CYS A 330 -5.06 -7.09 17.00
CA CYS A 330 -3.89 -6.69 17.77
C CYS A 330 -4.18 -6.73 19.27
N ARG A 331 -3.29 -7.38 20.00
CA ARG A 331 -3.46 -7.58 21.44
C ARG A 331 -2.14 -7.54 22.18
N SER A 332 -2.21 -7.40 23.50
CA SER A 332 -1.01 -7.54 24.33
C SER A 332 -0.53 -9.00 24.34
N VAL A 333 0.78 -9.21 24.44
CA VAL A 333 1.41 -10.54 24.46
C VAL A 333 0.85 -11.44 25.59
N ASN A 334 0.28 -10.85 26.65
CA ASN A 334 -0.21 -11.56 27.84
C ASN A 334 -1.73 -11.77 27.89
N GLU A 335 -2.49 -11.31 26.90
CA GLU A 335 -3.93 -11.51 26.85
C GLU A 335 -4.29 -12.93 26.39
N LYS A 336 -5.17 -13.61 27.12
CA LYS A 336 -5.62 -14.97 26.77
C LYS A 336 -6.29 -14.94 25.40
N SER A 337 -5.80 -15.75 24.47
CA SER A 337 -6.46 -15.94 23.18
C SER A 337 -7.82 -16.60 23.34
N SER A 338 -8.82 -16.11 22.61
CA SER A 338 -10.06 -16.86 22.39
C SER A 338 -9.75 -18.25 21.82
N GLU A 339 -10.61 -19.23 22.10
CA GLU A 339 -10.46 -20.61 21.58
C GLU A 339 -10.53 -20.71 20.05
N LYS A 340 -11.04 -19.67 19.37
CA LYS A 340 -11.17 -19.63 17.92
C LYS A 340 -9.87 -19.17 17.26
N LEU A 341 -9.38 -19.97 16.32
CA LEU A 341 -8.26 -19.61 15.44
C LEU A 341 -8.73 -18.56 14.42
N TYR A 342 -8.03 -17.43 14.39
CA TYR A 342 -8.23 -16.36 13.42
C TYR A 342 -7.01 -16.22 12.49
N GLY A 343 -7.27 -15.64 11.33
CA GLY A 343 -6.27 -15.25 10.34
C GLY A 343 -6.10 -16.21 9.17
N VAL A 344 -5.18 -15.88 8.26
CA VAL A 344 -4.98 -16.61 7.01
C VAL A 344 -3.94 -17.74 7.18
N ILE A 345 -4.39 -19.00 7.16
CA ILE A 345 -3.62 -20.20 7.54
C ILE A 345 -2.22 -20.28 6.91
N ARG A 346 -2.08 -19.97 5.62
CA ARG A 346 -0.78 -20.02 4.92
C ARG A 346 0.29 -19.08 5.49
N TYR A 347 -0.10 -18.09 6.29
CA TYR A 347 0.80 -17.15 6.97
C TYR A 347 0.89 -17.40 8.49
N ALA A 348 0.13 -18.35 9.03
CA ALA A 348 0.02 -18.60 10.46
C ALA A 348 1.16 -19.52 10.97
N ALA A 349 1.75 -19.14 12.10
CA ALA A 349 2.85 -19.88 12.70
C ALA A 349 2.40 -21.25 13.26
N PRO A 350 3.23 -22.30 13.19
CA PRO A 350 2.85 -23.65 13.58
C PRO A 350 2.51 -23.77 15.07
N GLU A 351 3.16 -23.02 15.96
CA GLU A 351 2.81 -23.02 17.38
C GLU A 351 1.39 -22.47 17.62
N TYR A 352 0.98 -21.44 16.88
CA TYR A 352 -0.35 -20.85 16.97
C TYR A 352 -1.41 -21.78 16.38
N LEU A 353 -1.11 -22.43 15.25
CA LEU A 353 -1.98 -23.46 14.66
C LEU A 353 -2.22 -24.66 15.58
N ARG A 354 -1.28 -24.96 16.49
CA ARG A 354 -1.44 -25.98 17.55
C ARG A 354 -2.23 -25.49 18.77
N GLY A 355 -2.77 -24.27 18.73
CA GLY A 355 -3.55 -23.69 19.83
C GLY A 355 -2.71 -23.06 20.94
N ASN A 356 -1.41 -22.84 20.74
CA ASN A 356 -0.61 -22.09 21.72
C ASN A 356 -0.87 -20.58 21.59
N PRO A 357 -0.58 -19.78 22.64
CA PRO A 357 -0.71 -18.33 22.57
C PRO A 357 0.10 -17.73 21.42
N TYR A 358 -0.49 -16.73 20.75
CA TYR A 358 0.18 -15.97 19.71
C TYR A 358 1.21 -15.03 20.34
N ILE A 359 2.44 -15.04 19.82
CA ILE A 359 3.57 -14.24 20.32
C ILE A 359 4.22 -13.45 19.19
N GLN A 360 5.13 -12.53 19.50
CA GLN A 360 5.84 -11.72 18.50
C GLN A 360 6.56 -12.57 17.44
N ALA A 361 7.15 -13.70 17.84
CA ALA A 361 7.80 -14.64 16.91
C ALA A 361 6.84 -15.24 15.86
N ALA A 362 5.52 -15.23 16.10
CA ALA A 362 4.53 -15.67 15.12
C ALA A 362 4.34 -14.62 14.00
N ASP A 363 4.43 -13.32 14.29
CA ASP A 363 4.48 -12.29 13.24
C ASP A 363 5.74 -12.44 12.38
N ILE A 364 6.87 -12.85 12.98
CA ILE A 364 8.12 -13.12 12.24
C ILE A 364 7.95 -14.30 11.27
N TYR A 365 7.24 -15.35 11.69
CA TYR A 365 6.88 -16.45 10.81
C TYR A 365 6.07 -15.95 9.60
N SER A 366 5.07 -15.10 9.84
CA SER A 366 4.28 -14.48 8.78
C SER A 366 5.13 -13.63 7.85
N ILE A 367 6.13 -12.88 8.36
CA ILE A 367 7.12 -12.16 7.54
C ILE A 367 7.87 -13.13 6.63
N GLY A 368 8.33 -14.29 7.12
CA GLY A 368 8.98 -15.31 6.29
C GLY A 368 8.08 -15.81 5.13
N MET A 369 6.79 -16.01 5.39
CA MET A 369 5.81 -16.37 4.35
C MET A 369 5.54 -15.24 3.36
N ILE A 370 5.57 -13.98 3.81
CA ILE A 370 5.48 -12.80 2.92
C ILE A 370 6.76 -12.64 2.09
N MET A 371 7.93 -12.93 2.64
CA MET A 371 9.20 -12.93 1.90
C MET A 371 9.15 -13.94 0.74
N TRP A 372 8.60 -15.13 0.98
CA TRP A 372 8.40 -16.12 -0.08
C TRP A 372 7.48 -15.59 -1.19
N LEU A 373 6.38 -14.93 -0.80
CA LEU A 373 5.48 -14.27 -1.76
C LEU A 373 6.17 -13.19 -2.56
N LEU A 374 7.03 -12.36 -1.96
CA LEU A 374 7.76 -11.33 -2.69
C LEU A 374 8.76 -11.95 -3.67
N ALA A 375 9.45 -13.01 -3.26
CA ALA A 375 10.43 -13.70 -4.10
C ALA A 375 9.79 -14.26 -5.38
N LEU A 376 8.69 -15.02 -5.25
CA LEU A 376 8.07 -15.74 -6.37
C LEU A 376 6.81 -15.09 -6.93
N GLU A 377 6.35 -14.01 -6.31
CA GLU A 377 5.15 -13.24 -6.67
C GLU A 377 3.84 -14.06 -6.60
N LYS A 378 3.88 -15.24 -5.97
CA LYS A 378 2.76 -16.17 -5.74
C LYS A 378 2.40 -16.27 -4.27
N GLN A 379 1.20 -16.77 -3.98
CA GLN A 379 0.86 -17.15 -2.61
C GLN A 379 1.59 -18.44 -2.20
N PRO A 380 2.12 -18.52 -0.96
CA PRO A 380 2.68 -19.76 -0.41
C PRO A 380 1.67 -20.90 -0.55
N PHE A 381 2.12 -22.07 -0.99
CA PHE A 381 1.29 -23.27 -1.20
C PHE A 381 0.22 -23.17 -2.29
N SER A 382 0.29 -22.17 -3.18
CA SER A 382 -0.70 -21.99 -4.27
C SER A 382 -0.70 -23.11 -5.33
N ASP A 383 0.37 -23.89 -5.38
CA ASP A 383 0.61 -25.00 -6.31
C ASP A 383 0.13 -26.35 -5.76
N ARG A 384 -0.20 -26.44 -4.46
CA ARG A 384 -0.73 -27.66 -3.87
C ARG A 384 -2.12 -27.95 -4.44
N LYS A 385 -2.26 -29.13 -5.02
CA LYS A 385 -3.55 -29.67 -5.47
C LYS A 385 -4.19 -30.44 -4.32
N PHE A 386 -5.41 -30.08 -3.98
CA PHE A 386 -6.24 -30.86 -3.07
C PHE A 386 -7.35 -31.52 -3.89
N ASN A 387 -7.29 -32.85 -3.99
CA ASN A 387 -8.21 -33.61 -4.83
C ASN A 387 -9.50 -33.91 -4.04
N GLY A 388 -10.50 -33.04 -4.19
CA GLY A 388 -11.81 -33.19 -3.57
C GLY A 388 -11.88 -32.66 -2.14
N GLY A 389 -13.02 -32.06 -1.78
CA GLY A 389 -13.30 -31.48 -0.46
C GLY A 389 -13.65 -29.99 -0.49
N SER A 390 -14.10 -29.45 0.64
CA SER A 390 -14.41 -28.03 0.81
C SER A 390 -13.15 -27.20 1.10
N ASP A 391 -13.21 -25.87 0.89
CA ASP A 391 -12.11 -24.95 1.24
C ASP A 391 -11.69 -25.09 2.72
N GLN A 392 -12.64 -25.40 3.61
CA GLN A 392 -12.38 -25.61 5.03
C GLN A 392 -11.56 -26.89 5.29
N GLU A 393 -11.82 -27.96 4.55
CA GLU A 393 -11.05 -29.21 4.67
C GLU A 393 -9.62 -29.03 4.17
N TYR A 394 -9.45 -28.28 3.08
CA TYR A 394 -8.13 -27.89 2.59
C TYR A 394 -7.35 -27.11 3.65
N ASP A 395 -8.00 -26.12 4.25
CA ASP A 395 -7.41 -25.24 5.28
C ASP A 395 -6.97 -26.03 6.52
N VAL A 396 -7.82 -26.95 7.02
CA VAL A 396 -7.46 -27.85 8.12
C VAL A 396 -6.28 -28.75 7.75
N LYS A 397 -6.28 -29.33 6.54
CA LYS A 397 -5.19 -30.19 6.08
C LYS A 397 -3.88 -29.42 5.94
N LEU A 398 -3.92 -28.20 5.40
CA LEU A 398 -2.77 -27.33 5.28
C LEU A 398 -2.20 -26.96 6.65
N ALA A 399 -3.06 -26.61 7.61
CA ALA A 399 -2.64 -26.31 8.98
C ALA A 399 -1.91 -27.49 9.63
N LEU A 400 -2.44 -28.70 9.50
CA LEU A 400 -1.80 -29.92 10.01
C LEU A 400 -0.43 -30.15 9.36
N ASP A 401 -0.33 -30.04 8.03
CA ASP A 401 0.94 -30.25 7.34
C ASP A 401 1.99 -29.20 7.74
N ILE A 402 1.59 -27.93 7.94
CA ILE A 402 2.49 -26.86 8.45
C ILE A 402 3.03 -27.22 9.84
N CYS A 403 2.16 -27.76 10.71
CA CYS A 403 2.53 -28.25 12.03
C CYS A 403 3.48 -29.46 11.97
N GLU A 404 3.41 -30.28 10.93
CA GLU A 404 4.36 -31.39 10.67
C GLU A 404 5.64 -30.94 9.96
N GLY A 405 5.84 -29.63 9.77
CA GLY A 405 7.07 -29.07 9.23
C GLY A 405 7.03 -28.75 7.74
N LEU A 406 5.85 -28.82 7.09
CA LEU A 406 5.71 -28.37 5.70
C LEU A 406 6.17 -26.90 5.56
N ARG A 407 7.01 -26.65 4.56
CA ARG A 407 7.41 -25.31 4.11
C ARG A 407 7.31 -25.23 2.59
N PRO A 408 7.09 -24.03 2.03
CA PRO A 408 7.16 -23.83 0.59
C PRO A 408 8.54 -24.16 0.02
N GLU A 409 8.58 -24.65 -1.23
CA GLU A 409 9.84 -24.90 -1.94
C GLU A 409 10.60 -23.59 -2.16
N ILE A 410 11.95 -23.65 -2.10
CA ILE A 410 12.82 -22.50 -2.38
C ILE A 410 13.53 -22.76 -3.71
N PRO A 411 13.08 -22.13 -4.81
CA PRO A 411 13.75 -22.22 -6.10
C PRO A 411 15.15 -21.61 -6.06
N ARG A 412 16.06 -22.11 -6.92
CA ARG A 412 17.47 -21.68 -6.97
C ARG A 412 17.66 -20.23 -7.41
N GLU A 413 16.64 -19.64 -8.01
CA GLU A 413 16.60 -18.26 -8.49
C GLU A 413 16.48 -17.25 -7.34
N ILE A 414 16.12 -17.68 -6.14
CA ILE A 414 16.09 -16.83 -4.95
C ILE A 414 17.53 -16.62 -4.45
N PRO A 415 18.01 -15.38 -4.28
CA PRO A 415 19.34 -15.11 -3.73
C PRO A 415 19.56 -15.80 -2.38
N THR A 416 20.70 -16.46 -2.22
CA THR A 416 21.01 -17.29 -1.04
C THR A 416 20.81 -16.55 0.27
N VAL A 417 21.33 -15.34 0.41
CA VAL A 417 21.20 -14.53 1.63
C VAL A 417 19.73 -14.24 1.97
N TYR A 418 18.90 -14.00 0.95
CA TYR A 418 17.46 -13.79 1.14
C TYR A 418 16.76 -15.08 1.58
N ALA A 419 17.10 -16.20 0.94
CA ALA A 419 16.57 -17.51 1.27
C ALA A 419 16.95 -17.95 2.70
N GLU A 420 18.17 -17.67 3.14
CA GLU A 420 18.64 -17.96 4.50
C GLU A 420 17.86 -17.14 5.54
N LEU A 421 17.70 -15.83 5.33
CA LEU A 421 16.90 -14.98 6.23
C LEU A 421 15.43 -15.43 6.27
N MET A 422 14.84 -15.66 5.11
CA MET A 422 13.46 -16.17 4.99
C MET A 422 13.28 -17.47 5.77
N GLN A 423 14.27 -18.37 5.68
CA GLN A 423 14.24 -19.63 6.42
C GLN A 423 14.35 -19.47 7.93
N LYS A 424 15.19 -18.54 8.40
CA LYS A 424 15.25 -18.19 9.82
C LYS A 424 13.93 -17.61 10.31
N CYS A 425 13.25 -16.79 9.51
CA CYS A 425 11.97 -16.20 9.89
C CYS A 425 10.87 -17.24 10.09
N TRP A 426 10.81 -18.30 9.26
CA TRP A 426 9.77 -19.33 9.36
C TRP A 426 10.21 -20.62 10.07
N ASP A 427 11.27 -20.54 10.89
CA ASP A 427 11.81 -21.69 11.62
C ASP A 427 10.71 -22.36 12.49
N ALA A 428 10.79 -23.67 12.63
CA ALA A 428 9.86 -24.42 13.47
C ALA A 428 10.02 -24.08 14.95
N ASP A 429 11.25 -23.81 15.40
CA ASP A 429 11.52 -23.27 16.73
C ASP A 429 11.31 -21.75 16.73
N LYS A 430 10.26 -21.31 17.42
CA LYS A 430 9.92 -19.90 17.57
C LYS A 430 11.02 -19.07 18.24
N ASN A 431 11.90 -19.69 19.03
CA ASN A 431 13.02 -19.01 19.68
C ASN A 431 14.25 -18.86 18.78
N ALA A 432 14.33 -19.64 17.70
CA ALA A 432 15.39 -19.53 16.70
C ALA A 432 15.11 -18.43 15.66
N ARG A 433 13.87 -17.91 15.65
CA ARG A 433 13.48 -16.82 14.75
C ARG A 433 14.10 -15.50 15.21
N PRO A 434 14.55 -14.65 14.28
CA PRO A 434 15.01 -13.31 14.61
C PRO A 434 13.87 -12.44 15.16
N THR A 435 14.21 -11.38 15.87
CA THR A 435 13.30 -10.29 16.18
C THR A 435 13.00 -9.45 14.93
N ALA A 436 11.92 -8.66 14.94
CA ALA A 436 11.58 -7.79 13.81
C ALA A 436 12.65 -6.72 13.51
N GLU A 437 13.48 -6.36 14.50
CA GLU A 437 14.59 -5.41 14.34
C GLU A 437 15.83 -6.05 13.69
N GLU A 438 16.04 -7.35 13.90
CA GLU A 438 17.13 -8.12 13.28
C GLU A 438 16.85 -8.48 11.80
N VAL A 439 15.58 -8.53 11.40
CA VAL A 439 15.11 -8.76 10.02
C VAL A 439 15.15 -7.47 9.20
#